data_AF-A0A0A5GBT1-F1
#
_entry.id   AF-A0A0A5GBT1-F1
#
_cell.length_a   1.000
_cell.length_b   1.000
_cell.length_c   1.000
_cell.angle_alpha   90.00
_cell.angle_beta   90.00
_cell.angle_gamma   90.00
#
_symmetry.space_group_name_H-M   'P 1'
#
loop_
_entity.id
_entity.type
_entity.pdbx_description
1 polymer ?
#
loop_
_entity_poly.entity_id
_entity_poly.type
_entity_poly.pdbx_seq_one_letter_code
_entity_poly.pdbx_strand_id
1 'polypeptide(L)'
;MNKNKWIKLLLVLSLISNTIFFYLVFNMKSNNENQEELLKNAIIINEFSERAKEWRNFNGFIKDLSKQEMDSFPVSEKQANMYWELANPMESVVSKSTEYILKNEYSSFIISFDKKYEDVINAFKEKLPLMKKEQVISLEKKMDEAYKNFIGKGEWSIRQPQTKINIDFKKENLNLVIEQLTSIDKKLQSIE
;
A
#
# COMPACT_ATOMS: atom_id res chain seq x y z
N MET A 1 -6.76 65.16 29.60
CA MET A 1 -6.34 63.84 29.08
C MET A 1 -6.20 63.92 27.57
N ASN A 2 -5.03 63.63 27.00
CA ASN A 2 -4.70 64.02 25.61
C ASN A 2 -5.25 62.99 24.60
N LYS A 3 -6.27 63.36 23.80
CA LYS A 3 -6.96 62.47 22.83
C LYS A 3 -5.99 61.71 21.93
N ASN A 4 -4.88 62.34 21.55
CA ASN A 4 -3.84 61.73 20.71
C ASN A 4 -3.10 60.56 21.39
N LYS A 5 -2.99 60.55 22.72
CA LYS A 5 -2.38 59.43 23.46
C LYS A 5 -3.29 58.20 23.45
N TRP A 6 -4.60 58.39 23.57
CA TRP A 6 -5.59 57.30 23.50
C TRP A 6 -5.70 56.70 22.11
N ILE A 7 -5.68 57.53 21.06
CA ILE A 7 -5.67 57.04 19.67
C ILE A 7 -4.41 56.20 19.40
N LYS A 8 -3.22 56.67 19.85
CA LYS A 8 -1.98 55.89 19.74
C LYS A 8 -2.05 54.57 20.51
N LEU A 9 -2.57 54.59 21.73
CA LEU A 9 -2.74 53.37 22.55
C LEU A 9 -3.66 52.35 21.85
N LEU A 10 -4.80 52.79 21.32
CA LEU A 10 -5.74 51.94 20.59
C LEU A 10 -5.13 51.37 19.30
N LEU A 11 -4.34 52.15 18.57
CA LEU A 11 -3.62 51.66 17.38
C LEU A 11 -2.59 50.59 17.73
N VAL A 12 -1.83 50.77 18.81
CA VAL A 12 -0.86 49.78 19.28
C VAL A 12 -1.55 48.50 19.73
N LEU A 13 -2.66 48.61 20.48
CA LEU A 13 -3.46 47.45 20.89
C LEU A 13 -4.06 46.70 19.69
N SER A 14 -4.54 47.43 18.68
CA SER A 14 -5.04 46.86 17.43
C SER A 14 -3.95 46.09 16.68
N LEU A 15 -2.73 46.63 16.61
CA LEU A 15 -1.57 45.97 16.02
C LEU A 15 -1.25 44.65 16.75
N ILE A 16 -1.15 44.69 18.08
CA ILE A 16 -0.86 43.50 18.90
C ILE A 16 -1.95 42.45 18.71
N SER A 17 -3.23 42.84 18.76
CA SER A 17 -4.35 41.91 18.58
C SER A 17 -4.34 41.26 17.20
N ASN A 18 -4.02 42.03 16.14
CA ASN A 18 -3.93 41.49 14.78
C ASN A 18 -2.75 40.53 14.64
N THR A 19 -1.59 40.83 15.23
CA THR A 19 -0.43 39.91 15.20
C THR A 19 -0.72 38.60 15.92
N ILE A 20 -1.37 38.65 17.10
CA ILE A 20 -1.78 37.44 17.83
C ILE A 20 -2.79 36.63 17.01
N PHE A 21 -3.78 37.28 16.43
CA PHE A 21 -4.77 36.62 15.57
C PHE A 21 -4.11 35.94 14.37
N PHE A 22 -3.19 36.63 13.68
CA PHE A 22 -2.45 36.08 12.55
C PHE A 22 -1.63 34.87 12.96
N TYR A 23 -0.92 34.93 14.10
CA TYR A 23 -0.14 33.83 14.63
C TYR A 23 -1.02 32.59 14.94
N LEU A 24 -2.17 32.80 15.59
CA LEU A 24 -3.11 31.71 15.90
C LEU A 24 -3.68 31.07 14.62
N VAL A 25 -4.09 31.88 13.65
CA VAL A 25 -4.66 31.38 12.38
C VAL A 25 -3.61 30.60 11.58
N PHE A 26 -2.37 31.10 11.47
CA PHE A 26 -1.31 30.38 10.77
C PHE A 26 -0.92 29.07 11.45
N ASN A 27 -0.82 29.07 12.79
CA ASN A 27 -0.52 27.85 13.54
C ASN A 27 -1.65 26.82 13.43
N MET A 28 -2.92 27.24 13.51
CA MET A 28 -4.05 26.32 13.32
C MET A 28 -4.06 25.73 11.91
N LYS A 29 -3.80 26.56 10.88
CA LYS A 29 -3.72 26.09 9.50
C LYS A 29 -2.60 25.08 9.29
N SER A 30 -1.39 25.38 9.78
CA SER A 30 -0.25 24.47 9.69
C SER A 30 -0.49 23.17 10.45
N ASN A 31 -1.11 23.22 11.63
CA ASN A 31 -1.46 22.01 12.38
C ASN A 31 -2.48 21.14 11.63
N ASN A 32 -3.49 21.75 11.01
CA ASN A 32 -4.48 21.00 10.22
C ASN A 32 -3.84 20.35 8.98
N GLU A 33 -2.98 21.08 8.25
CA GLU A 33 -2.24 20.54 7.11
C GLU A 33 -1.35 19.35 7.53
N ASN A 34 -0.66 19.46 8.66
CA ASN A 34 0.16 18.36 9.21
C ASN A 34 -0.68 17.14 9.61
N GLN A 35 -1.84 17.35 10.25
CA GLN A 35 -2.75 16.25 10.62
C GLN A 35 -3.33 15.54 9.39
N GLU A 36 -3.62 16.30 8.33
CA GLU A 36 -4.12 15.76 7.07
C GLU A 36 -3.05 14.92 6.36
N GLU A 37 -1.80 15.39 6.31
CA GLU A 37 -0.68 14.62 5.76
C GLU A 37 -0.43 13.33 6.54
N LEU A 38 -0.49 13.40 7.88
CA LEU A 38 -0.39 12.22 8.74
C LEU A 38 -1.50 11.20 8.46
N LEU A 39 -2.75 11.65 8.34
CA LEU A 39 -3.87 10.76 8.06
C LEU A 39 -3.71 10.10 6.69
N LYS A 40 -3.30 10.86 5.65
CA LYS A 40 -3.00 10.30 4.31
C LYS A 40 -1.94 9.22 4.38
N ASN A 41 -0.82 9.48 5.06
CA ASN A 41 0.25 8.51 5.16
C ASN A 41 -0.16 7.27 5.96
N ALA A 42 -0.98 7.45 7.02
CA ALA A 42 -1.54 6.33 7.79
C ALA A 42 -2.44 5.44 6.91
N ILE A 43 -3.34 6.05 6.13
CA ILE A 43 -4.23 5.32 5.21
C ILE A 43 -3.40 4.54 4.19
N ILE A 44 -2.40 5.17 3.57
CA ILE A 44 -1.57 4.51 2.55
C ILE A 44 -0.78 3.35 3.17
N ILE A 45 -0.17 3.53 4.34
CA ILE A 45 0.54 2.42 5.02
C ILE A 45 -0.41 1.27 5.33
N ASN A 46 -1.62 1.57 5.79
CA ASN A 46 -2.61 0.53 6.07
C ASN A 46 -2.97 -0.26 4.81
N GLU A 47 -3.18 0.43 3.68
CA GLU A 47 -3.44 -0.21 2.38
C GLU A 47 -2.29 -1.11 1.92
N PHE A 48 -1.04 -0.64 2.03
CA PHE A 48 0.12 -1.46 1.71
C PHE A 48 0.25 -2.67 2.66
N SER A 49 -0.08 -2.48 3.94
CA SER A 49 0.00 -3.51 4.97
C SER A 49 -0.95 -4.68 4.75
N GLU A 50 -2.22 -4.39 4.43
CA GLU A 50 -3.18 -5.46 4.11
C GLU A 50 -2.76 -6.25 2.87
N ARG A 51 -2.29 -5.56 1.81
CA ARG A 51 -1.79 -6.23 0.58
C ARG A 51 -0.57 -7.12 0.83
N ALA A 52 0.35 -6.70 1.69
CA ALA A 52 1.47 -7.57 2.07
C ALA A 52 1.01 -8.81 2.81
N LYS A 53 0.01 -8.69 3.67
CA LYS A 53 -0.52 -9.82 4.44
C LYS A 53 -1.18 -10.83 3.50
N GLU A 54 -1.99 -10.38 2.55
CA GLU A 54 -2.59 -11.21 1.50
C GLU A 54 -1.51 -11.89 0.64
N TRP A 55 -0.53 -11.12 0.17
CA TRP A 55 0.59 -11.67 -0.60
C TRP A 55 1.38 -12.69 0.21
N ARG A 56 1.67 -12.42 1.47
CA ARG A 56 2.35 -13.36 2.36
C ARG A 56 1.56 -14.66 2.54
N ASN A 57 0.24 -14.60 2.66
CA ASN A 57 -0.61 -15.79 2.71
C ASN A 57 -0.51 -16.59 1.42
N PHE A 58 -0.57 -15.92 0.26
CA PHE A 58 -0.44 -16.57 -1.04
C PHE A 58 0.94 -17.23 -1.23
N ASN A 59 2.03 -16.54 -0.89
CA ASN A 59 3.37 -17.11 -0.95
C ASN A 59 3.52 -18.30 0.01
N GLY A 60 2.91 -18.24 1.19
CA GLY A 60 2.83 -19.39 2.11
C GLY A 60 2.21 -20.62 1.45
N PHE A 61 1.10 -20.43 0.75
CA PHE A 61 0.44 -21.51 0.01
C PHE A 61 1.31 -22.08 -1.12
N ILE A 62 1.85 -21.22 -2.02
CA ILE A 62 2.70 -21.71 -3.12
C ILE A 62 3.93 -22.44 -2.56
N LYS A 63 4.50 -21.95 -1.45
CA LYS A 63 5.63 -22.57 -0.78
C LYS A 63 5.30 -23.95 -0.22
N ASP A 64 4.15 -24.11 0.41
CA ASP A 64 3.69 -25.40 0.90
C ASP A 64 3.45 -26.38 -0.26
N LEU A 65 2.82 -25.91 -1.34
CA LEU A 65 2.68 -26.67 -2.58
C LEU A 65 4.04 -27.09 -3.15
N SER A 66 5.01 -26.19 -3.21
CA SER A 66 6.33 -26.47 -3.78
C SER A 66 7.09 -27.59 -3.03
N LYS A 67 6.75 -27.82 -1.76
CA LYS A 67 7.37 -28.82 -0.87
C LYS A 67 6.65 -30.17 -0.84
N GLN A 68 5.40 -30.23 -1.31
CA GLN A 68 4.65 -31.50 -1.35
C GLN A 68 5.36 -32.54 -2.22
N GLU A 69 5.18 -33.82 -1.90
CA GLU A 69 5.75 -34.93 -2.67
C GLU A 69 5.19 -34.96 -4.10
N MET A 70 5.93 -35.54 -5.05
CA MET A 70 5.52 -35.55 -6.47
C MET A 70 4.18 -36.25 -6.69
N ASP A 71 3.90 -37.29 -5.91
CA ASP A 71 2.67 -38.11 -6.03
C ASP A 71 1.40 -37.37 -5.58
N SER A 72 1.55 -36.21 -4.95
CA SER A 72 0.45 -35.33 -4.51
C SER A 72 0.09 -34.22 -5.51
N PHE A 73 0.71 -34.20 -6.69
CA PHE A 73 0.37 -33.27 -7.78
C PHE A 73 -0.44 -33.95 -8.90
N PRO A 74 -1.51 -33.32 -9.42
CA PRO A 74 -2.01 -31.98 -9.10
C PRO A 74 -2.91 -31.90 -7.85
N VAL A 75 -2.99 -30.71 -7.27
CA VAL A 75 -3.76 -30.40 -6.05
C VAL A 75 -5.27 -30.51 -6.30
N SER A 76 -6.03 -31.02 -5.33
CA SER A 76 -7.49 -31.05 -5.41
C SER A 76 -8.12 -29.65 -5.46
N GLU A 77 -9.18 -29.48 -6.24
CA GLU A 77 -9.91 -28.21 -6.41
C GLU A 77 -10.40 -27.62 -5.08
N LYS A 78 -10.79 -28.48 -4.13
CA LYS A 78 -11.28 -28.07 -2.81
C LYS A 78 -10.19 -27.43 -1.95
N GLN A 79 -8.96 -27.96 -1.98
CA GLN A 79 -7.83 -27.34 -1.29
C GLN A 79 -7.48 -26.01 -1.95
N ALA A 80 -7.44 -25.95 -3.28
CA ALA A 80 -7.19 -24.70 -4.01
C ALA A 80 -8.22 -23.62 -3.62
N ASN A 81 -9.52 -23.95 -3.60
CA ASN A 81 -10.60 -23.01 -3.27
C ASN A 81 -10.52 -22.41 -1.85
N MET A 82 -10.12 -23.17 -0.83
CA MET A 82 -9.99 -22.63 0.52
C MET A 82 -8.85 -21.61 0.63
N TYR A 83 -7.75 -21.81 -0.08
CA TYR A 83 -6.65 -20.84 -0.14
C TYR A 83 -7.00 -19.62 -1.00
N TRP A 84 -7.90 -19.76 -1.97
CA TRP A 84 -8.35 -18.63 -2.79
C TRP A 84 -9.06 -17.54 -1.98
N GLU A 85 -9.88 -17.93 -1.02
CA GLU A 85 -10.52 -16.98 -0.09
C GLU A 85 -9.50 -16.19 0.77
N LEU A 86 -8.28 -16.71 0.96
CA LEU A 86 -7.26 -16.09 1.81
C LEU A 86 -6.20 -15.29 1.03
N ALA A 87 -6.11 -15.51 -0.29
CA ALA A 87 -5.16 -14.85 -1.18
C ALA A 87 -5.78 -13.69 -1.95
N ASN A 88 -7.11 -13.65 -2.09
CA ASN A 88 -7.79 -12.57 -2.82
C ASN A 88 -7.52 -11.20 -2.18
N PRO A 89 -7.21 -10.17 -2.99
CA PRO A 89 -6.99 -8.84 -2.48
C PRO A 89 -8.26 -8.29 -1.80
N MET A 90 -8.13 -7.74 -0.60
CA MET A 90 -9.22 -7.02 0.05
C MET A 90 -9.62 -5.80 -0.77
N GLU A 91 -10.91 -5.48 -0.71
CA GLU A 91 -11.43 -4.30 -1.37
C GLU A 91 -10.81 -3.03 -0.77
N SER A 92 -10.10 -2.25 -1.60
CA SER A 92 -9.40 -1.05 -1.15
C SER A 92 -10.34 -0.04 -0.48
N VAL A 93 -9.92 0.51 0.67
CA VAL A 93 -10.65 1.62 1.32
C VAL A 93 -10.43 2.92 0.55
N VAL A 94 -9.27 3.06 -0.11
CA VAL A 94 -8.96 4.17 -1.03
C VAL A 94 -9.90 4.20 -2.23
N SER A 95 -10.31 3.04 -2.78
CA SER A 95 -11.28 3.01 -3.89
C SER A 95 -12.69 3.40 -3.44
N LYS A 96 -13.07 3.12 -2.19
CA LYS A 96 -14.40 3.44 -1.65
C LYS A 96 -14.57 4.86 -1.14
N SER A 97 -13.52 5.50 -0.63
CA SER A 97 -13.74 6.52 0.41
C SER A 97 -13.33 7.96 0.06
N THR A 98 -12.54 8.25 -0.97
CA THR A 98 -12.09 9.66 -1.15
C THR A 98 -11.57 10.02 -2.55
N GLU A 99 -12.30 10.88 -3.28
CA GLU A 99 -11.78 11.63 -4.44
C GLU A 99 -10.46 12.37 -4.14
N TYR A 100 -10.23 12.70 -2.86
CA TYR A 100 -9.08 13.47 -2.39
C TYR A 100 -7.78 12.66 -2.31
N ILE A 101 -7.86 11.33 -2.22
CA ILE A 101 -6.68 10.44 -2.16
C ILE A 101 -6.24 10.00 -3.57
N LEU A 102 -7.15 9.99 -4.54
CA LEU A 102 -6.90 9.56 -5.94
C LEU A 102 -5.83 10.39 -6.69
N LYS A 103 -5.46 11.58 -6.20
CA LYS A 103 -4.38 12.41 -6.80
C LYS A 103 -2.97 12.03 -6.31
N ASN A 104 -2.85 11.04 -5.43
CA ASN A 104 -1.56 10.54 -4.95
C ASN A 104 -1.06 9.39 -5.84
N GLU A 105 0.24 9.40 -6.16
CA GLU A 105 0.89 8.34 -6.95
C GLU A 105 0.75 6.95 -6.32
N TYR A 106 0.72 6.86 -4.98
CA TYR A 106 0.54 5.60 -4.26
C TYR A 106 -0.84 4.99 -4.51
N SER A 107 -1.87 5.80 -4.71
CA SER A 107 -3.23 5.34 -5.00
C SER A 107 -3.34 4.76 -6.41
N SER A 108 -2.66 5.39 -7.38
CA SER A 108 -2.57 4.85 -8.75
C SER A 108 -1.83 3.51 -8.77
N PHE A 109 -0.76 3.40 -7.98
CA PHE A 109 -0.05 2.13 -7.79
C PHE A 109 -0.96 1.08 -7.16
N ILE A 110 -1.66 1.38 -6.05
CA ILE A 110 -2.56 0.45 -5.36
C ILE A 110 -3.59 -0.15 -6.32
N ILE A 111 -4.27 0.68 -7.12
CA ILE A 111 -5.27 0.21 -8.10
C ILE A 111 -4.63 -0.71 -9.15
N SER A 112 -3.45 -0.32 -9.65
CA SER A 112 -2.73 -1.11 -10.66
C SER A 112 -2.23 -2.44 -10.09
N PHE A 113 -1.79 -2.41 -8.83
CA PHE A 113 -1.34 -3.56 -8.07
C PHE A 113 -2.49 -4.55 -7.88
N ASP A 114 -3.63 -4.10 -7.35
CA ASP A 114 -4.79 -4.97 -7.05
C ASP A 114 -5.22 -5.74 -8.29
N LYS A 115 -5.39 -5.02 -9.41
CA LYS A 115 -5.74 -5.61 -10.70
C LYS A 115 -4.70 -6.66 -11.14
N LYS A 116 -3.42 -6.32 -11.09
CA LYS A 116 -2.35 -7.21 -11.58
C LYS A 116 -2.13 -8.41 -10.67
N TYR A 117 -2.30 -8.23 -9.37
CA TYR A 117 -2.20 -9.28 -8.39
C TYR A 117 -3.37 -10.26 -8.51
N GLU A 118 -4.58 -9.75 -8.72
CA GLU A 118 -5.77 -10.55 -9.03
C GLU A 118 -5.61 -11.33 -10.35
N ASP A 119 -5.09 -10.71 -11.42
CA ASP A 119 -4.77 -11.38 -12.68
C ASP A 119 -3.85 -12.61 -12.44
N VAL A 120 -2.77 -12.43 -11.65
CA VAL A 120 -1.83 -13.50 -11.30
C VAL A 120 -2.49 -14.62 -10.51
N ILE A 121 -3.31 -14.28 -9.51
CA ILE A 121 -4.02 -15.25 -8.69
C ILE A 121 -4.98 -16.09 -9.54
N ASN A 122 -5.78 -15.44 -10.39
CA ASN A 122 -6.73 -16.10 -11.26
C ASN A 122 -6.03 -17.00 -12.28
N ALA A 123 -4.95 -16.51 -12.89
CA ALA A 123 -4.12 -17.30 -13.80
C ALA A 123 -3.52 -18.52 -13.09
N PHE A 124 -3.00 -18.36 -11.89
CA PHE A 124 -2.47 -19.49 -11.14
C PHE A 124 -3.56 -20.50 -10.79
N LYS A 125 -4.74 -20.05 -10.34
CA LYS A 125 -5.87 -20.93 -10.03
C LYS A 125 -6.25 -21.79 -11.23
N GLU A 126 -6.39 -21.18 -12.39
CA GLU A 126 -6.75 -21.87 -13.63
C GLU A 126 -5.66 -22.86 -14.05
N LYS A 127 -4.39 -22.47 -13.94
CA LYS A 127 -3.27 -23.25 -14.47
C LYS A 127 -2.70 -24.27 -13.50
N LEU A 128 -2.95 -24.16 -12.20
CA LEU A 128 -2.41 -25.05 -11.16
C LEU A 128 -2.57 -26.55 -11.49
N PRO A 129 -3.70 -27.05 -12.01
CA PRO A 129 -3.84 -28.47 -12.36
C PRO A 129 -2.92 -28.93 -13.49
N LEU A 130 -2.46 -28.01 -14.34
CA LEU A 130 -1.59 -28.24 -15.50
C LEU A 130 -0.11 -28.00 -15.15
N MET A 131 0.18 -27.39 -14.00
CA MET A 131 1.53 -27.06 -13.60
C MET A 131 2.32 -28.29 -13.17
N LYS A 132 3.54 -28.41 -13.70
CA LYS A 132 4.58 -29.30 -13.19
C LYS A 132 5.16 -28.72 -11.89
N LYS A 133 5.72 -29.60 -11.05
CA LYS A 133 6.32 -29.20 -9.77
C LYS A 133 7.43 -28.16 -9.94
N GLU A 134 8.25 -28.27 -10.97
CA GLU A 134 9.32 -27.31 -11.27
C GLU A 134 8.77 -25.92 -11.59
N GLN A 135 7.59 -25.84 -12.21
CA GLN A 135 6.91 -24.58 -12.51
C GLN A 135 6.37 -23.94 -11.23
N VAL A 136 5.84 -24.73 -10.29
CA VAL A 136 5.39 -24.24 -8.97
C VAL A 136 6.58 -23.72 -8.15
N ILE A 137 7.69 -24.45 -8.12
CA ILE A 137 8.93 -24.00 -7.46
C ILE A 137 9.47 -22.72 -8.12
N SER A 138 9.42 -22.62 -9.45
CA SER A 138 9.85 -21.41 -10.16
C SER A 138 8.96 -20.21 -9.84
N LEU A 139 7.65 -20.43 -9.71
CA LEU A 139 6.71 -19.39 -9.34
C LEU A 139 6.93 -18.91 -7.91
N GLU A 140 7.09 -19.82 -6.95
CA GLU A 140 7.36 -19.50 -5.55
C GLU A 140 8.52 -18.50 -5.44
N LYS A 141 9.66 -18.81 -6.06
CA LYS A 141 10.84 -17.93 -6.05
C LYS A 141 10.56 -16.55 -6.65
N LYS A 142 9.84 -16.49 -7.76
CA LYS A 142 9.50 -15.21 -8.43
C LYS A 142 8.53 -14.38 -7.61
N MET A 143 7.53 -15.00 -7.01
CA MET A 143 6.58 -14.32 -6.12
C MET A 143 7.26 -13.82 -4.85
N ASP A 144 8.18 -14.60 -4.27
CA ASP A 144 8.99 -14.17 -3.12
C ASP A 144 9.93 -13.01 -3.46
N GLU A 145 10.54 -13.02 -4.65
CA GLU A 145 11.38 -11.92 -5.12
C GLU A 145 10.57 -10.64 -5.33
N ALA A 146 9.42 -10.73 -6.00
CA ALA A 146 8.52 -9.61 -6.20
C ALA A 146 7.98 -9.06 -4.87
N TYR A 147 7.63 -9.93 -3.93
CA TYR A 147 7.23 -9.54 -2.58
C TYR A 147 8.35 -8.80 -1.83
N LYS A 148 9.61 -9.24 -1.94
CA LYS A 148 10.75 -8.52 -1.33
C LYS A 148 10.90 -7.11 -1.90
N ASN A 149 10.68 -6.93 -3.19
CA ASN A 149 10.69 -5.60 -3.81
C ASN A 149 9.51 -4.74 -3.35
N PHE A 150 8.35 -5.37 -3.09
CA PHE A 150 7.17 -4.72 -2.55
C PHE A 150 7.32 -4.27 -1.08
N ILE A 151 7.97 -5.07 -0.22
CA ILE A 151 8.22 -4.68 1.18
C ILE A 151 9.43 -3.76 1.33
N GLY A 152 10.44 -3.89 0.46
CA GLY A 152 11.69 -3.16 0.58
C GLY A 152 12.55 -3.62 1.77
N LYS A 153 13.28 -2.68 2.40
CA LYS A 153 14.28 -2.96 3.44
C LYS A 153 13.73 -3.06 4.89
N GLY A 154 12.42 -2.94 5.11
CA GLY A 154 11.82 -3.09 6.44
C GLY A 154 10.32 -2.83 6.42
N GLU A 155 9.60 -3.50 7.32
CA GLU A 155 8.17 -3.24 7.56
C GLU A 155 7.95 -1.76 7.87
N TRP A 156 6.91 -1.18 7.29
CA TRP A 156 6.60 0.24 7.32
C TRP A 156 6.60 0.78 8.75
N SER A 157 7.59 1.62 9.08
CA SER A 157 7.82 2.03 10.46
C SER A 157 7.18 3.38 10.77
N ILE A 158 6.29 3.42 11.77
CA ILE A 158 5.89 4.66 12.45
C ILE A 158 6.98 4.95 13.51
N ARG A 159 7.71 6.06 13.38
CA ARG A 159 8.75 6.44 14.36
C ARG A 159 8.24 7.55 15.28
N GLN A 160 8.28 7.32 16.60
CA GLN A 160 8.10 8.35 17.64
C GLN A 160 9.49 8.90 18.06
N PRO A 161 9.64 10.16 18.55
CA PRO A 161 8.61 11.09 19.04
C PRO A 161 8.16 12.13 18.01
N GLN A 162 8.61 12.02 16.76
CA GLN A 162 8.25 12.97 15.71
C GLN A 162 7.01 12.47 15.01
N THR A 163 5.97 13.30 15.03
CA THR A 163 4.70 13.21 14.29
C THR A 163 4.90 13.10 12.78
N LYS A 164 5.59 12.08 12.29
CA LYS A 164 5.83 11.82 10.86
C LYS A 164 5.75 10.33 10.58
N ILE A 165 4.74 9.98 9.80
CA ILE A 165 4.64 8.70 9.14
C ILE A 165 5.40 8.83 7.82
N ASN A 166 6.57 8.19 7.70
CA ASN A 166 7.37 8.23 6.49
C ASN A 166 7.09 6.98 5.64
N ILE A 167 6.67 7.22 4.40
CA ILE A 167 6.55 6.20 3.37
C ILE A 167 7.78 6.35 2.48
N ASP A 168 8.74 5.44 2.56
CA ASP A 168 9.98 5.50 1.76
C ASP A 168 9.94 4.48 0.62
N PHE A 169 8.92 4.59 -0.22
CA PHE A 169 8.84 3.83 -1.45
C PHE A 169 9.42 4.64 -2.59
N LYS A 170 10.60 4.19 -3.06
CA LYS A 170 11.13 4.64 -4.34
C LYS A 170 10.19 4.20 -5.45
N LYS A 171 9.76 5.13 -6.29
CA LYS A 171 8.84 4.89 -7.41
C LYS A 171 9.34 3.79 -8.34
N GLU A 172 10.66 3.68 -8.51
CA GLU A 172 11.30 2.65 -9.31
C GLU A 172 10.98 1.24 -8.78
N ASN A 173 10.87 1.08 -7.46
CA ASN A 173 10.50 -0.21 -6.85
C ASN A 173 9.03 -0.55 -7.11
N LEU A 174 8.14 0.44 -7.05
CA LEU A 174 6.71 0.23 -7.32
C LEU A 174 6.46 -0.19 -8.76
N ASN A 175 7.12 0.47 -9.72
CA ASN A 175 7.05 0.07 -11.13
C ASN A 175 7.61 -1.34 -11.35
N LEU A 176 8.75 -1.65 -10.72
CA LEU A 176 9.36 -2.98 -10.80
C LEU A 176 8.41 -4.08 -10.30
N VAL A 177 7.68 -3.84 -9.21
CA VAL A 177 6.69 -4.79 -8.69
C VAL A 177 5.60 -5.09 -9.73
N ILE A 178 5.06 -4.05 -10.38
CA ILE A 178 4.04 -4.22 -11.44
C ILE A 178 4.61 -4.99 -12.65
N GLU A 179 5.84 -4.69 -13.05
CA GLU A 179 6.52 -5.41 -14.14
C GLU A 179 6.75 -6.89 -13.81
N GLN A 180 7.15 -7.18 -12.57
CA GLN A 180 7.34 -8.55 -12.10
C GLN A 180 6.02 -9.33 -12.07
N LEU A 181 4.94 -8.75 -11.53
CA LEU A 181 3.61 -9.37 -11.55
C LEU A 181 3.14 -9.62 -12.99
N THR A 182 3.34 -8.66 -13.89
CA THR A 182 3.01 -8.82 -15.31
C THR A 182 3.81 -9.95 -15.97
N SER A 183 5.09 -10.08 -15.62
CA SER A 183 5.96 -11.16 -16.12
C SER A 183 5.53 -12.53 -15.59
N ILE A 184 5.08 -12.59 -14.33
CA ILE A 184 4.55 -13.80 -13.70
C ILE A 184 3.25 -14.23 -14.36
N ASP A 185 2.30 -13.31 -14.53
CA ASP A 185 1.01 -13.56 -15.20
C ASP A 185 1.24 -14.13 -16.61
N LYS A 186 2.05 -13.46 -17.44
CA LYS A 186 2.38 -13.96 -18.79
C LYS A 186 2.96 -15.39 -18.79
N LYS A 187 3.77 -15.73 -17.79
CA LYS A 187 4.35 -17.09 -17.66
C LYS A 187 3.30 -18.11 -17.27
N LEU A 188 2.37 -17.76 -16.39
CA LEU A 188 1.24 -18.62 -16.03
C LEU A 188 0.34 -18.85 -17.24
N GLN A 189 0.00 -17.79 -17.97
CA GLN A 189 -0.83 -17.88 -19.18
C GLN A 189 -0.22 -18.76 -20.28
N SER A 190 1.12 -18.89 -20.33
CA SER A 190 1.81 -19.74 -21.32
C SER A 190 1.81 -21.24 -21.00
N ILE A 191 1.20 -21.66 -19.89
CA ILE A 191 1.10 -23.07 -19.49
C ILE A 191 -0.11 -23.69 -20.21
N GLU A 192 0.18 -24.70 -21.04
CA GLU A 192 -0.77 -25.53 -21.78
C GLU A 192 -1.02 -26.88 -21.10
#